data_AF-A0A212AA10-F1
#
_entry.id   AF-A0A212AA10-F1
#
_cell.length_a   1.000
_cell.length_b   1.000
_cell.length_c   1.000
_cell.angle_alpha   90.00
_cell.angle_beta   90.00
_cell.angle_gamma   90.00
#
_symmetry.space_group_name_H-M   'P 1'
#
loop_
_entity.id
_entity.type
_entity.pdbx_description
1 polymer ?
#
loop_
_entity_poly.entity_id
_entity_poly.type
_entity_poly.pdbx_seq_one_letter_code
_entity_poly.pdbx_strand_id
1 'polypeptide(L)'
;MSGLVLKLAPGERLLVNGAVIENGDRRSRFSIITPGVHILRLRDALHPREATTPVRRACYMAQLVLSGDATEQATCADLLAAIDQLDDVMADAASRLLLSQARQSVVAHQYYAALKTLRGLLPREARLLAEP
;
A
#
# COMPACT_ATOMS: atom_id res chain seq x y z
N MET A 1 -4.19 -24.28 8.38
CA MET A 1 -4.32 -22.81 8.54
C MET A 1 -3.01 -22.16 8.11
N SER A 2 -2.94 -21.61 6.90
CA SER A 2 -1.77 -20.88 6.41
C SER A 2 -1.84 -19.43 6.93
N GLY A 3 -1.19 -19.16 8.07
CA GLY A 3 -1.04 -17.79 8.57
C GLY A 3 -0.15 -16.94 7.65
N LEU A 4 -0.27 -15.61 7.73
CA LEU A 4 0.60 -14.70 6.99
C LEU A 4 2.02 -14.75 7.57
N VAL A 5 3.02 -14.96 6.73
CA VAL A 5 4.41 -15.02 7.14
C VAL A 5 5.15 -13.76 6.72
N LEU A 6 5.73 -13.06 7.69
CA LEU A 6 6.53 -11.86 7.49
C LEU A 6 8.00 -12.18 7.76
N LYS A 7 8.87 -11.77 6.84
CA LYS A 7 10.32 -11.69 7.06
C LYS A 7 10.68 -10.24 7.35
N LEU A 8 11.38 -10.02 8.46
CA LEU A 8 11.83 -8.69 8.90
C LEU A 8 13.35 -8.61 8.89
N ALA A 9 13.89 -7.56 8.27
CA ALA A 9 15.30 -7.23 8.36
C ALA A 9 15.63 -6.64 9.75
N PRO A 10 16.91 -6.59 10.15
CA PRO A 10 17.31 -5.91 11.38
C PRO A 10 16.80 -4.46 11.43
N GLY A 11 16.25 -4.03 12.56
CA GLY A 11 15.68 -2.70 12.75
C GLY A 11 14.42 -2.39 11.93
N GLU A 12 13.89 -3.36 11.17
CA GLU A 12 12.67 -3.14 10.38
C GLU A 12 11.45 -2.99 11.30
N ARG A 13 10.62 -1.97 11.02
CA ARG A 13 9.43 -1.65 11.81
C ARG A 13 8.13 -1.98 11.08
N LEU A 14 7.20 -2.56 11.82
CA LEU A 14 5.82 -2.83 11.41
C LEU A 14 4.85 -2.08 12.32
N LEU A 15 3.70 -1.69 11.78
CA LEU A 15 2.51 -1.34 12.53
C LEU A 15 1.53 -2.52 12.44
N VAL A 16 1.04 -2.98 13.58
CA VAL A 16 0.08 -4.08 13.71
C VAL A 16 -1.04 -3.62 14.64
N ASN A 17 -2.24 -3.36 14.10
CA ASN A 17 -3.39 -2.83 14.86
C ASN A 17 -3.02 -1.66 15.81
N GLY A 18 -2.25 -0.69 15.32
CA GLY A 18 -1.80 0.47 16.11
C GLY A 18 -0.52 0.25 16.94
N ALA A 19 -0.08 -0.99 17.15
CA ALA A 19 1.18 -1.27 17.85
C ALA A 19 2.36 -1.24 16.86
N VAL A 20 3.40 -0.49 17.20
CA VAL A 20 4.66 -0.49 16.44
C VAL A 20 5.57 -1.61 16.97
N ILE A 21 5.97 -2.51 16.09
CA ILE A 21 6.89 -3.61 16.37
C ILE A 21 8.19 -3.36 15.62
N GLU A 22 9.31 -3.26 16.34
CA GLU A 22 10.65 -3.20 15.77
C GLU A 22 11.33 -4.56 15.87
N ASN A 23 11.90 -5.03 14.77
CA ASN A 23 12.74 -6.22 14.79
C ASN A 23 14.13 -5.88 15.33
N GLY A 24 14.72 -6.80 16.10
CA GLY A 24 16.05 -6.62 16.71
C GLY A 24 17.19 -6.62 15.70
N ASP A 25 18.40 -6.95 16.17
CA ASP A 25 19.66 -6.90 15.40
C ASP A 25 19.80 -8.01 14.34
N ARG A 26 18.90 -9.00 14.32
CA ARG A 26 18.93 -10.16 13.40
C ARG A 26 17.67 -10.27 12.58
N ARG A 27 17.79 -10.86 11.38
CA ARG A 27 16.64 -11.16 10.52
C ARG A 27 15.74 -12.21 11.17
N SER A 28 14.44 -11.91 11.26
CA SER A 28 13.46 -12.75 11.95
C SER A 28 12.26 -13.08 11.07
N ARG A 29 11.59 -14.19 11.38
CA ARG A 29 10.35 -14.63 10.73
C ARG A 29 9.21 -14.57 11.74
N PHE A 30 8.15 -13.83 11.41
CA PHE A 30 6.92 -13.75 12.19
C PHE A 30 5.79 -14.43 11.44
N SER A 31 4.97 -15.19 12.16
CA SER A 31 3.77 -15.80 11.63
C SER A 31 2.56 -15.17 12.30
N ILE A 32 1.68 -14.58 11.50
CA ILE A 32 0.43 -14.01 11.97
C ILE A 32 -0.64 -15.09 11.81
N ILE A 33 -1.09 -15.61 12.94
CA ILE A 33 -2.09 -16.68 13.01
C ILE A 33 -3.51 -16.12 13.13
N THR A 34 -3.65 -14.87 13.57
CA THR A 34 -4.94 -14.18 13.71
C THR A 34 -5.38 -13.65 12.34
N PRO A 35 -6.60 -13.98 11.87
CA PRO A 35 -7.13 -13.44 10.63
C PRO A 35 -7.54 -11.96 10.78
N GLY A 36 -7.60 -11.24 9.66
CA GLY A 36 -8.13 -9.86 9.62
C GLY A 36 -7.28 -8.81 10.34
N VAL A 37 -6.01 -9.12 10.65
CA VAL A 37 -5.10 -8.15 11.27
C VAL A 37 -4.62 -7.14 10.24
N HIS A 38 -4.69 -5.85 10.59
CA HIS A 38 -4.14 -4.77 9.76
C HIS A 38 -2.63 -4.68 10.01
N ILE A 39 -1.85 -4.76 8.92
CA ILE A 39 -0.39 -4.78 8.98
C ILE A 39 0.17 -3.82 7.94
N LEU A 40 0.96 -2.86 8.42
CA LEU A 40 1.67 -1.90 7.58
C LEU A 40 3.16 -1.99 7.86
N ARG A 41 3.99 -2.09 6.82
CA ARG A 41 5.43 -1.90 6.96
C ARG A 41 5.72 -0.40 6.99
N LEU A 42 6.38 0.09 8.04
CA LEU A 42 6.61 1.54 8.17
C LEU A 42 7.53 2.10 7.07
N ARG A 43 8.38 1.27 6.47
CA ARG A 43 9.19 1.67 5.30
C ARG A 43 8.35 1.98 4.05
N ASP A 44 7.16 1.39 3.97
CA ASP A 44 6.23 1.55 2.85
C ASP A 44 5.18 2.64 3.15
N ALA A 45 5.11 3.09 4.40
CA ALA A 45 4.21 4.16 4.83
C ALA A 45 4.65 5.51 4.26
N LEU A 46 3.65 6.34 3.98
CA LEU A 46 3.73 7.73 3.57
C LEU A 46 3.26 8.62 4.72
N HIS A 47 3.95 9.71 4.96
CA HIS A 47 3.48 10.73 5.89
C HIS A 47 2.29 11.48 5.25
N PRO A 48 1.27 11.92 6.01
CA PRO A 48 0.09 12.60 5.43
C PRO A 48 0.44 13.80 4.53
N ARG A 49 1.49 14.54 4.89
CA ARG A 49 2.00 15.69 4.10
C ARG A 49 2.64 15.30 2.77
N GLU A 50 2.96 14.04 2.57
CA GLU A 50 3.52 13.54 1.31
C GLU A 50 2.43 13.15 0.31
N ALA A 51 1.16 13.06 0.71
CA ALA A 51 0.04 12.68 -0.17
C ALA A 51 -0.38 13.83 -1.12
N THR A 52 0.59 14.41 -1.83
CA THR A 52 0.42 15.61 -2.66
C THR A 52 0.14 15.32 -4.13
N THR A 53 0.47 14.12 -4.60
CA THR A 53 0.29 13.68 -6.00
C THR A 53 -0.76 12.56 -6.10
N PRO A 54 -1.42 12.37 -7.26
CA PRO A 54 -2.46 11.36 -7.44
C PRO A 54 -2.09 9.94 -6.97
N VAL A 55 -0.94 9.40 -7.38
CA VAL A 55 -0.45 8.07 -6.96
C VAL A 55 -0.16 8.06 -5.47
N ARG A 56 0.44 9.11 -4.90
CA ARG A 56 0.70 9.19 -3.46
C ARG A 56 -0.59 9.26 -2.64
N ARG A 57 -1.63 9.92 -3.14
CA ARG A 57 -2.97 9.94 -2.53
C ARG A 57 -3.60 8.55 -2.53
N ALA A 58 -3.57 7.85 -3.66
CA ALA A 58 -4.06 6.47 -3.75
C ALA A 58 -3.29 5.52 -2.80
N CYS A 59 -1.96 5.67 -2.71
CA CYS A 59 -1.14 4.94 -1.74
C CYS A 59 -1.57 5.26 -0.30
N TYR A 60 -1.78 6.53 0.02
CA TYR A 60 -2.18 6.96 1.36
C TYR A 60 -3.57 6.43 1.75
N MET A 61 -4.53 6.37 0.81
CA MET A 61 -5.85 5.75 1.04
C MET A 61 -5.71 4.27 1.41
N ALA A 62 -4.93 3.50 0.66
CA ALA A 62 -4.65 2.10 0.99
C ALA A 62 -3.96 1.96 2.36
N GLN A 63 -3.07 2.90 2.69
CA GLN A 63 -2.39 2.94 3.99
C GLN A 63 -3.36 3.18 5.16
N LEU A 64 -4.35 4.06 5.03
CA LEU A 64 -5.31 4.35 6.11
C LEU A 64 -6.08 3.09 6.53
N VAL A 65 -6.40 2.22 5.58
CA VAL A 65 -6.98 0.90 5.88
C VAL A 65 -5.98 0.04 6.65
N LEU A 66 -4.71 0.01 6.24
CA LEU A 66 -3.67 -0.81 6.87
C LEU A 66 -3.21 -0.31 8.24
N SER A 67 -3.38 0.98 8.55
CA SER A 67 -3.14 1.53 9.89
C SER A 67 -4.36 1.41 10.81
N GLY A 68 -5.54 1.11 10.25
CA GLY A 68 -6.81 1.07 10.97
C GLY A 68 -7.46 2.44 11.16
N ASP A 69 -6.95 3.47 10.48
CA ASP A 69 -7.49 4.84 10.51
C ASP A 69 -8.71 5.02 9.58
N ALA A 70 -8.95 4.07 8.68
CA ALA A 70 -10.15 4.00 7.83
C ALA A 70 -10.65 2.56 7.69
N THR A 71 -11.94 2.39 7.44
CA THR A 71 -12.53 1.08 7.17
C THR A 71 -12.45 0.75 5.69
N GLU A 72 -12.39 -0.56 5.39
CA GLU A 72 -12.42 -1.06 4.01
C GLU A 72 -13.68 -0.59 3.27
N GLN A 73 -14.85 -0.63 3.93
CA GLN A 73 -16.12 -0.21 3.33
C GLN A 73 -16.13 1.28 2.95
N ALA A 74 -15.49 2.13 3.76
CA ALA A 74 -15.43 3.56 3.49
C ALA A 74 -14.40 3.91 2.41
N THR A 75 -13.36 3.09 2.23
CA THR A 75 -12.22 3.42 1.36
C THR A 75 -12.26 2.74 0.00
N CYS A 76 -12.87 1.56 -0.12
CA CYS A 76 -12.80 0.72 -1.32
C CYS A 76 -13.29 1.44 -2.58
N ALA A 77 -14.47 2.05 -2.54
CA ALA A 77 -15.05 2.75 -3.70
C ALA A 77 -14.18 3.94 -4.13
N ASP A 78 -13.73 4.76 -3.18
CA ASP A 78 -12.91 5.94 -3.47
C ASP A 78 -11.54 5.53 -4.03
N LEU A 79 -10.93 4.46 -3.49
CA LEU A 79 -9.63 3.98 -3.98
C LEU A 79 -9.75 3.40 -5.38
N LEU A 80 -10.83 2.68 -5.69
CA LEU A 80 -11.09 2.20 -7.05
C LEU A 80 -11.28 3.39 -8.01
N ALA A 81 -12.05 4.40 -7.63
CA ALA A 81 -12.22 5.61 -8.44
C ALA A 81 -10.88 6.35 -8.67
N ALA A 82 -10.02 6.43 -7.66
CA ALA A 82 -8.68 7.00 -7.80
C ALA A 82 -7.79 6.18 -8.76
N ILE A 83 -7.87 4.84 -8.72
CA ILE A 83 -7.17 3.96 -9.66
C ILE A 83 -7.68 4.17 -11.09
N ASP A 84 -8.98 4.36 -11.28
CA ASP A 84 -9.59 4.59 -12.60
C ASP A 84 -9.11 5.92 -13.20
N GLN A 85 -9.08 6.98 -12.40
CA GLN A 85 -8.52 8.27 -12.81
C GLN A 85 -7.04 8.18 -13.19
N LEU A 86 -6.26 7.34 -12.51
CA LEU A 86 -4.86 7.10 -12.86
C LEU A 86 -4.73 6.33 -14.18
N ASP A 87 -5.62 5.39 -14.47
CA ASP A 87 -5.60 4.59 -15.71
C ASP A 87 -5.92 5.43 -16.96
N ASP A 88 -6.72 6.48 -16.79
CA ASP A 88 -7.01 7.46 -17.85
C ASP A 88 -5.78 8.28 -18.26
N VAL A 89 -4.88 8.56 -17.33
CA VAL A 89 -3.72 9.45 -17.55
C VAL A 89 -2.42 8.67 -17.77
N MET A 90 -2.21 7.58 -17.05
CA MET A 90 -0.98 6.77 -17.12
C MET A 90 -1.07 5.70 -18.22
N ALA A 91 -1.07 6.15 -19.48
CA ALA A 91 -1.38 5.30 -20.63
C ALA A 91 -0.33 4.24 -20.99
N ASP A 92 0.88 4.30 -20.43
CA ASP A 92 1.94 3.33 -20.76
C ASP A 92 1.62 1.91 -20.26
N ALA A 93 2.02 0.91 -21.04
CA ALA A 93 1.65 -0.49 -20.79
C ALA A 93 2.11 -1.00 -19.42
N ALA A 94 3.25 -0.52 -18.91
CA ALA A 94 3.76 -0.95 -17.61
C ALA A 94 2.92 -0.36 -16.47
N SER A 95 2.51 0.92 -16.57
CA SER A 95 1.62 1.55 -15.61
C SER A 95 0.24 0.92 -15.60
N ARG A 96 -0.36 0.66 -16.77
CA ARG A 96 -1.66 -0.03 -16.89
C ARG A 96 -1.65 -1.42 -16.25
N LEU A 97 -0.56 -2.17 -16.40
CA LEU A 97 -0.40 -3.48 -15.75
C LEU A 97 -0.44 -3.34 -14.21
N LEU A 98 0.30 -2.37 -13.66
CA LEU A 98 0.31 -2.11 -12.22
C LEU A 98 -1.06 -1.62 -11.72
N LEU A 99 -1.74 -0.74 -12.45
CA LEU A 99 -3.07 -0.26 -12.09
C LEU A 99 -4.11 -1.38 -12.10
N SER A 100 -4.07 -2.27 -13.11
CA SER A 100 -4.92 -3.45 -13.15
C SER A 100 -4.68 -4.39 -11.96
N GLN A 101 -3.40 -4.64 -11.61
CA GLN A 101 -3.03 -5.46 -10.44
C GLN A 101 -3.45 -4.80 -9.12
N ALA A 102 -3.32 -3.47 -9.01
CA ALA A 102 -3.77 -2.73 -7.84
C ALA A 102 -5.30 -2.83 -7.71
N ARG A 103 -6.05 -2.65 -8.79
CA ARG A 103 -7.51 -2.80 -8.82
C ARG A 103 -7.93 -4.18 -8.33
N GLN A 104 -7.33 -5.24 -8.87
CA GLN A 104 -7.59 -6.63 -8.46
C GLN A 104 -7.30 -6.83 -6.97
N SER A 105 -6.21 -6.25 -6.46
CA SER A 105 -5.84 -6.33 -5.05
C SER A 105 -6.87 -5.65 -4.15
N VAL A 106 -7.39 -4.47 -4.55
CA VAL A 106 -8.43 -3.75 -3.78
C VAL A 106 -9.73 -4.55 -3.76
N VAL A 107 -10.18 -5.08 -4.91
CA VAL A 107 -11.38 -5.93 -5.01
C VAL A 107 -11.24 -7.20 -4.16
N ALA A 108 -10.03 -7.75 -4.07
CA ALA A 108 -9.74 -8.91 -3.23
C ALA A 108 -9.48 -8.57 -1.74
N HIS A 109 -9.68 -7.31 -1.32
CA HIS A 109 -9.42 -6.82 0.04
C HIS A 109 -7.95 -6.99 0.49
N GLN A 110 -7.01 -6.99 -0.46
CA GLN A 110 -5.57 -7.14 -0.23
C GLN A 110 -4.86 -5.77 -0.26
N TYR A 111 -5.18 -4.89 0.68
CA TYR A 111 -4.72 -3.50 0.70
C TYR A 111 -3.19 -3.33 0.76
N TYR A 112 -2.47 -4.24 1.42
CA TYR A 112 -1.01 -4.20 1.44
C TYR A 112 -0.41 -4.50 0.06
N ALA A 113 -1.01 -5.45 -0.67
CA ALA A 113 -0.61 -5.73 -2.05
C ALA A 113 -0.94 -4.53 -2.94
N ALA A 114 -2.13 -3.93 -2.80
CA ALA A 114 -2.52 -2.72 -3.52
C ALA A 114 -1.54 -1.57 -3.29
N LEU A 115 -1.22 -1.25 -2.02
CA LEU A 115 -0.23 -0.22 -1.65
C LEU A 115 1.12 -0.48 -2.32
N LYS A 116 1.64 -1.71 -2.22
CA LYS A 116 2.94 -2.06 -2.80
C LYS A 116 2.95 -1.89 -4.32
N THR A 117 1.87 -2.30 -4.99
CA THR A 117 1.73 -2.17 -6.44
C THR A 117 1.62 -0.71 -6.86
N LEU A 118 0.79 0.10 -6.18
CA LEU A 118 0.64 1.54 -6.44
C LEU A 118 1.96 2.29 -6.23
N ARG A 119 2.75 1.94 -5.21
CA ARG A 119 4.09 2.53 -4.99
C ARG A 119 5.03 2.32 -6.18
N GLY A 120 4.82 1.25 -6.97
CA GLY A 120 5.55 1.00 -8.21
C GLY A 120 5.34 2.07 -9.29
N LEU A 121 4.24 2.83 -9.21
CA LEU A 121 3.92 3.93 -10.13
C LEU A 121 4.60 5.26 -9.74
N LEU A 122 5.10 5.41 -8.50
CA LEU A 122 5.69 6.67 -8.02
C LEU A 122 6.84 7.18 -8.89
N PRO A 123 7.79 6.34 -9.37
CA PRO A 123 8.85 6.81 -10.26
C PRO A 123 8.34 7.28 -11.62
N ARG A 124 7.19 6.77 -12.08
CA ARG A 124 6.57 7.15 -13.35
C ARG A 124 5.82 8.47 -13.21
N GLU A 125 5.01 8.59 -12.17
CA GLU A 125 4.33 9.84 -11.83
C GLU A 125 5.32 11.00 -11.68
N ALA A 126 6.44 10.78 -10.98
CA ALA A 126 7.46 11.80 -10.81
C ALA A 126 8.06 12.29 -12.14
N ARG A 127 8.14 11.43 -13.16
CA ARG A 127 8.59 11.83 -14.51
C ARG A 127 7.52 12.63 -15.23
N LEU A 128 6.26 12.16 -15.22
CA LEU A 128 5.14 12.85 -15.84
C LEU A 128 4.93 14.27 -15.28
N LEU A 129 5.13 14.45 -13.97
CA LEU A 129 5.01 15.77 -13.32
C LEU A 129 6.25 16.66 -13.52
N ALA A 130 7.38 16.10 -13.95
CA ALA A 130 8.59 16.85 -14.27
C ALA A 130 8.65 17.28 -15.74
N GLU A 131 7.77 16.73 -16.59
CA GLU A 131 7.60 17.17 -17.97
C GLU A 131 6.87 18.54 -17.97
N PRO A 132 7.40 19.54 -18.71
CA PRO A 132 6.88 20.90 -18.71
C PRO A 132 5.55 21.08 -19.47
#